data_AF-A0A178AHF8-F1
#
_entry.id   AF-A0A178AHF8-F1
#
_cell.length_a   1.000
_cell.length_b   1.000
_cell.length_c   1.000
_cell.angle_alpha   90.00
_cell.angle_beta   90.00
_cell.angle_gamma   90.00
#
_symmetry.space_group_name_H-M   'P 1'
#
loop_
_entity.id
_entity.type
_entity.pdbx_description
1 polymer ?
#
loop_
_entity_poly.entity_id
_entity_poly.type
_entity_poly.pdbx_seq_one_letter_code
_entity_poly.pdbx_strand_id
1 'polypeptide(L)'
;MQGFNMGRYYPPDASNPPNFNASSHPLGKRANKISQGILTVRFELPFAVWCDHCSPPAIVGQGVRFNAEKKKVGNYYSTPIWSFRMKHSACGGWWEIRTDPKIADYVVVEGARKRDYGPGEKSADAEGDLKFLTEEEKARRRNDAFANLESKIDDKVVDKKNKERVEELYDISEVWRDPYDVNARLRKGFREKRKVWQRDERQKEGLQNKFSLGIEIADETEGDRIRASITDFATAGERHGDSQVAEWQPLFAESNVTRAAETKPVPRKLKSELKAAQSRKMLQGVIIQNTRAATDPFMTNSSSSHATPSFGLLKRKRPRSEAANKASPTATDTVHEKSEKLLGEASKKKTLSTSLVDYDSD
;
A
#
# COMPACT_ATOMS: atom_id res chain seq x y z
N MET A 1 -16.70 -43.52 -59.93
CA MET A 1 -18.02 -43.38 -60.59
C MET A 1 -19.11 -43.63 -59.55
N GLN A 2 -20.27 -42.97 -59.66
CA GLN A 2 -21.50 -43.56 -59.13
C GLN A 2 -21.93 -44.67 -60.10
N GLY A 3 -22.20 -45.88 -59.61
CA GLY A 3 -22.46 -47.03 -60.47
C GLY A 3 -23.81 -46.92 -61.16
N PHE A 4 -23.83 -47.07 -62.49
CA PHE A 4 -25.08 -47.11 -63.28
C PHE A 4 -26.03 -48.15 -62.66
N ASN A 5 -27.25 -47.73 -62.30
CA ASN A 5 -28.27 -48.52 -61.59
C ASN A 5 -27.88 -49.15 -60.22
N MET A 6 -26.69 -48.89 -59.64
CA MET A 6 -26.34 -49.33 -58.27
C MET A 6 -26.61 -50.83 -57.97
N GLY A 7 -26.41 -51.71 -58.95
CA GLY A 7 -26.66 -53.15 -58.84
C GLY A 7 -28.15 -53.56 -58.91
N ARG A 8 -29.06 -52.65 -59.29
CA ARG A 8 -30.49 -52.94 -59.50
C ARG A 8 -30.76 -53.22 -60.98
N TYR A 9 -30.88 -54.50 -61.32
CA TYR A 9 -31.32 -54.93 -62.65
C TYR A 9 -32.82 -54.71 -62.82
N TYR A 10 -33.23 -54.22 -64.00
CA TYR A 10 -34.63 -54.17 -64.42
C TYR A 10 -34.86 -55.24 -65.48
N PRO A 11 -35.72 -56.26 -65.24
CA PRO A 11 -36.08 -57.21 -66.27
C PRO A 11 -36.88 -56.50 -67.38
N PRO A 12 -36.57 -56.73 -68.67
CA PRO A 12 -37.17 -55.98 -69.78
C PRO A 12 -38.67 -56.26 -69.99
N ASP A 13 -39.17 -57.42 -69.53
CA ASP A 13 -40.59 -57.80 -69.63
C ASP A 13 -41.51 -57.03 -68.66
N ALA A 14 -40.98 -56.11 -67.86
CA ALA A 14 -41.74 -55.30 -66.92
C ALA A 14 -42.56 -54.20 -67.63
N SER A 15 -43.66 -54.61 -68.28
CA SER A 15 -44.68 -53.74 -68.88
C SER A 15 -45.31 -52.73 -67.92
N ASN A 16 -45.08 -52.89 -66.61
CA ASN A 16 -45.35 -51.90 -65.58
C ASN A 16 -44.09 -51.78 -64.69
N PRO A 17 -43.27 -50.72 -64.84
CA PRO A 17 -42.01 -50.61 -64.11
C PRO A 17 -42.26 -50.43 -62.60
N PRO A 18 -41.50 -51.10 -61.71
CA PRO A 18 -41.74 -51.04 -60.27
C PRO A 18 -41.54 -49.62 -59.74
N ASN A 19 -42.61 -49.01 -59.23
CA ASN A 19 -42.56 -47.64 -58.71
C ASN A 19 -41.77 -47.58 -57.38
N PHE A 20 -40.53 -47.07 -57.45
CA PHE A 20 -39.66 -46.96 -56.29
C PHE A 20 -40.22 -46.00 -55.25
N ASN A 21 -40.14 -46.39 -53.98
CA ASN A 21 -40.63 -45.62 -52.83
C ASN A 21 -42.17 -45.54 -52.71
N ALA A 22 -42.94 -46.31 -53.50
CA ALA A 22 -44.40 -46.30 -53.45
C ALA A 22 -45.02 -46.57 -52.06
N SER A 23 -44.34 -47.32 -51.19
CA SER A 23 -44.78 -47.65 -49.83
C SER A 23 -43.95 -47.00 -48.71
N SER A 24 -42.85 -46.31 -49.02
CA SER A 24 -41.94 -45.74 -48.01
C SER A 24 -41.17 -44.54 -48.55
N HIS A 25 -41.15 -43.45 -47.78
CA HIS A 25 -40.53 -42.18 -48.19
C HIS A 25 -39.02 -42.34 -48.48
N PRO A 26 -38.46 -41.72 -49.54
CA PRO A 26 -37.07 -41.96 -49.99
C PRO A 26 -35.98 -41.61 -48.97
N LEU A 27 -36.26 -40.76 -47.97
CA LEU A 27 -35.33 -40.47 -46.87
C LEU A 27 -35.36 -41.53 -45.74
N GLY A 28 -36.22 -42.55 -45.86
CA GLY A 28 -36.37 -43.66 -44.92
C GLY A 28 -36.74 -43.19 -43.52
N LYS A 29 -36.10 -43.81 -42.51
CA LYS A 29 -36.34 -43.55 -41.08
C LYS A 29 -36.24 -42.08 -40.65
N ARG A 30 -35.53 -41.23 -41.42
CA ARG A 30 -35.44 -39.78 -41.17
C ARG A 30 -36.76 -39.04 -41.38
N ALA A 31 -37.66 -39.60 -42.18
CA ALA A 31 -38.95 -39.03 -42.53
C ALA A 31 -40.13 -39.66 -41.77
N ASN A 32 -39.88 -40.44 -40.70
CA ASN A 32 -40.94 -41.07 -39.90
C ASN A 32 -41.96 -40.08 -39.31
N LYS A 33 -41.59 -38.79 -39.18
CA LYS A 33 -42.47 -37.70 -38.70
C LYS A 33 -42.86 -36.69 -39.79
N ILE A 34 -42.72 -37.05 -41.08
CA ILE A 34 -42.95 -36.10 -42.19
C ILE A 34 -44.40 -35.59 -42.24
N SER A 35 -45.37 -36.40 -41.78
CA SER A 35 -46.78 -36.00 -41.60
C SER A 35 -46.98 -34.87 -40.58
N GLN A 36 -46.01 -34.65 -39.68
CA GLN A 36 -45.98 -33.55 -38.71
C GLN A 36 -45.12 -32.36 -39.21
N GLY A 37 -44.62 -32.42 -40.45
CA GLY A 37 -43.66 -31.46 -40.99
C GLY A 37 -42.26 -31.55 -40.38
N ILE A 38 -41.93 -32.67 -39.73
CA ILE A 38 -40.67 -32.88 -39.01
C ILE A 38 -39.77 -33.87 -39.76
N LEU A 39 -38.53 -33.47 -40.02
CA LEU A 39 -37.50 -34.30 -40.64
C LEU A 39 -36.31 -34.47 -39.69
N THR A 40 -35.88 -35.70 -39.41
CA THR A 40 -34.65 -35.95 -38.65
C THR A 40 -33.43 -35.68 -39.52
N VAL A 41 -32.64 -34.68 -39.17
CA VAL A 41 -31.39 -34.30 -39.85
C VAL A 41 -30.21 -34.48 -38.91
N ARG A 42 -29.00 -34.64 -39.47
CA ARG A 42 -27.77 -34.52 -38.69
C ARG A 42 -27.35 -33.05 -38.71
N PHE A 43 -27.28 -32.43 -37.54
CA PHE A 43 -26.99 -31.00 -37.37
C PHE A 43 -25.68 -30.84 -36.58
N GLU A 44 -24.85 -29.89 -36.98
CA GLU A 44 -23.60 -29.51 -36.31
C GLU A 44 -23.80 -28.14 -35.69
N LEU A 45 -23.39 -27.96 -34.43
CA LEU A 45 -23.64 -26.70 -33.73
C LEU A 45 -22.79 -25.56 -34.33
N PRO A 46 -23.40 -24.43 -34.76
CA PRO A 46 -22.69 -23.33 -35.38
C PRO A 46 -21.82 -22.53 -34.39
N PHE A 47 -22.15 -22.58 -33.09
CA PHE A 47 -21.42 -21.98 -31.97
C PHE A 47 -21.57 -22.84 -30.72
N ALA A 48 -20.74 -22.60 -29.70
CA ALA A 48 -20.90 -23.25 -28.39
C ALA A 48 -22.14 -22.71 -27.63
N VAL A 49 -22.79 -23.58 -26.86
CA VAL A 49 -23.94 -23.23 -26.01
C VAL A 49 -23.78 -23.79 -24.60
N TRP A 50 -24.48 -23.21 -23.63
CA TRP A 50 -24.72 -23.84 -22.33
C TRP A 50 -26.12 -24.44 -22.31
N CYS A 51 -26.25 -25.67 -21.82
CA CYS A 51 -27.55 -26.29 -21.58
C CYS A 51 -28.08 -25.90 -20.20
N ASP A 52 -29.24 -25.25 -20.16
CA ASP A 52 -29.83 -24.75 -18.90
C ASP A 52 -30.59 -25.85 -18.15
N HIS A 53 -30.86 -26.99 -18.79
CA HIS A 53 -31.39 -28.22 -18.18
C HIS A 53 -30.34 -29.06 -17.44
N CYS A 54 -29.12 -28.54 -17.27
CA CYS A 54 -28.03 -29.22 -16.59
C CYS A 54 -27.67 -28.52 -15.27
N SER A 55 -27.49 -29.30 -14.22
CA SER A 55 -26.92 -28.85 -12.93
C SER A 55 -25.74 -29.76 -12.57
N PRO A 56 -24.49 -29.26 -12.57
CA PRO A 56 -24.07 -27.92 -13.03
C PRO A 56 -24.30 -27.70 -14.53
N PRO A 57 -24.38 -26.44 -15.02
CA PRO A 57 -24.67 -26.14 -16.43
C PRO A 57 -23.54 -26.64 -17.33
N ALA A 58 -23.89 -27.51 -18.27
CA ALA A 58 -22.94 -28.13 -19.18
C ALA A 58 -22.77 -27.29 -20.47
N ILE A 59 -21.53 -27.08 -20.90
CA ILE A 59 -21.20 -26.49 -22.20
C ILE A 59 -21.17 -27.57 -23.28
N VAL A 60 -21.85 -27.31 -24.40
CA VAL A 60 -21.73 -28.09 -25.63
C VAL A 60 -20.89 -27.29 -26.61
N GLY A 61 -19.82 -27.90 -27.13
CA GLY A 61 -18.90 -27.26 -28.07
C GLY A 61 -19.52 -26.99 -29.45
N GLN A 62 -18.92 -26.05 -30.17
CA GLN A 62 -19.13 -25.85 -31.61
C GLN A 62 -18.80 -27.15 -32.38
N GLY A 63 -19.48 -27.42 -33.49
CA GLY A 63 -19.27 -28.61 -34.32
C GLY A 63 -19.77 -29.94 -33.74
N VAL A 64 -20.30 -29.96 -32.51
CA VAL A 64 -20.89 -31.19 -31.95
C VAL A 64 -22.12 -31.62 -32.75
N ARG A 65 -22.17 -32.92 -33.07
CA ARG A 65 -23.11 -33.54 -34.02
C ARG A 65 -24.35 -34.12 -33.32
N PHE A 66 -25.51 -33.55 -33.57
CA PHE A 66 -26.80 -34.04 -33.05
C PHE A 66 -27.69 -34.63 -34.16
N ASN A 67 -28.57 -35.55 -33.78
CA ASN A 67 -29.76 -35.88 -34.58
C ASN A 67 -30.87 -34.90 -34.17
N ALA A 68 -31.13 -33.89 -35.00
CA ALA A 68 -32.08 -32.82 -34.73
C ALA A 68 -33.40 -33.03 -35.49
N GLU A 69 -34.50 -32.66 -34.86
CA GLU A 69 -35.82 -32.55 -35.49
C GLU A 69 -35.90 -31.19 -36.19
N LYS A 70 -35.73 -31.18 -37.52
CA LYS A 70 -35.90 -29.99 -38.36
C LYS A 70 -37.39 -29.80 -38.65
N LYS A 71 -37.93 -28.63 -38.30
CA LYS A 71 -39.31 -28.21 -38.57
C LYS A 71 -39.32 -26.83 -39.23
N LYS A 72 -40.27 -26.55 -40.11
CA LYS A 72 -40.55 -25.18 -40.58
C LYS A 72 -41.46 -24.47 -39.57
N VAL A 73 -41.05 -23.28 -39.12
CA VAL A 73 -41.83 -22.49 -38.13
C VAL A 73 -42.46 -21.24 -38.75
N GLY A 74 -41.81 -20.63 -39.75
CA GLY A 74 -42.34 -19.46 -40.46
C GLY A 74 -41.55 -19.13 -41.72
N ASN A 75 -41.66 -17.89 -42.19
CA ASN A 75 -40.79 -17.30 -43.21
C ASN A 75 -40.30 -15.92 -42.74
N TYR A 76 -39.11 -15.51 -43.18
CA TYR A 76 -38.67 -14.12 -43.26
C TYR A 76 -38.78 -13.69 -44.72
N TYR A 77 -39.79 -12.88 -45.05
CA TYR A 77 -40.25 -12.66 -46.42
C TYR A 77 -40.51 -13.99 -47.16
N SER A 78 -39.71 -14.31 -48.19
CA SER A 78 -39.77 -15.59 -48.94
C SER A 78 -38.92 -16.71 -48.30
N THR A 79 -37.95 -16.39 -47.46
CA THR A 79 -36.97 -17.35 -46.91
C THR A 79 -37.58 -18.13 -45.74
N PRO A 80 -37.63 -19.48 -45.76
CA PRO A 80 -38.20 -20.27 -44.67
C PRO A 80 -37.34 -20.22 -43.41
N ILE A 81 -37.97 -19.93 -42.27
CA ILE A 81 -37.36 -20.05 -40.93
C ILE A 81 -37.51 -21.50 -40.47
N TRP A 82 -36.36 -22.12 -40.21
CA TRP A 82 -36.27 -23.49 -39.68
C TRP A 82 -36.00 -23.45 -38.18
N SER A 83 -36.68 -24.32 -37.43
CA SER A 83 -36.22 -24.72 -36.10
C SER A 83 -35.55 -26.09 -36.15
N PHE A 84 -34.56 -26.25 -35.28
CA PHE A 84 -33.80 -27.46 -35.05
C PHE A 84 -33.90 -27.79 -33.56
N ARG A 85 -34.79 -28.73 -33.24
CA ARG A 85 -35.01 -29.18 -31.86
C ARG A 85 -34.18 -30.43 -31.60
N MET A 86 -33.38 -30.46 -30.54
CA MET A 86 -32.50 -31.59 -30.24
C MET A 86 -32.43 -31.89 -28.74
N LYS A 87 -32.00 -33.10 -28.40
CA LYS A 87 -31.75 -33.51 -27.01
C LYS A 87 -30.29 -33.28 -26.65
N HIS A 88 -30.03 -32.71 -25.48
CA HIS A 88 -28.69 -32.77 -24.89
C HIS A 88 -28.39 -34.20 -24.41
N SER A 89 -27.17 -34.69 -24.64
CA SER A 89 -26.79 -36.09 -24.38
C SER A 89 -26.68 -36.42 -22.89
N ALA A 90 -26.27 -35.48 -22.03
CA ALA A 90 -26.05 -35.76 -20.61
C ALA A 90 -27.34 -35.72 -19.75
N CYS A 91 -28.25 -34.78 -20.00
CA CYS A 91 -29.50 -34.63 -19.23
C CYS A 91 -30.76 -35.10 -19.96
N GLY A 92 -30.68 -35.43 -21.26
CA GLY A 92 -31.84 -35.78 -22.10
C GLY A 92 -32.79 -34.62 -22.42
N GLY A 93 -32.57 -33.44 -21.82
CA GLY A 93 -33.39 -32.23 -21.98
C GLY A 93 -33.44 -31.74 -23.42
N TRP A 94 -34.61 -31.24 -23.83
CA TRP A 94 -34.86 -30.70 -25.17
C TRP A 94 -34.57 -29.20 -25.22
N TRP A 95 -33.97 -28.78 -26.32
CA TRP A 95 -33.66 -27.37 -26.59
C TRP A 95 -33.83 -27.07 -28.09
N GLU A 96 -34.09 -25.81 -28.44
CA GLU A 96 -34.41 -25.39 -29.81
C GLU A 96 -33.55 -24.20 -30.27
N ILE A 97 -32.97 -24.35 -31.46
CA ILE A 97 -32.31 -23.29 -32.23
C ILE A 97 -33.17 -22.95 -33.46
N ARG A 98 -33.27 -21.67 -33.83
CA ARG A 98 -33.85 -21.19 -35.09
C ARG A 98 -32.82 -20.48 -35.97
N THR A 99 -33.02 -20.50 -37.28
CA THR A 99 -32.31 -19.63 -38.24
C THR A 99 -32.88 -18.22 -38.21
N ASP A 100 -32.04 -17.19 -38.18
CA ASP A 100 -32.45 -15.80 -38.45
C ASP A 100 -31.87 -15.32 -39.80
N PRO A 101 -32.67 -15.29 -40.89
CA PRO A 101 -32.22 -14.81 -42.19
C PRO A 101 -31.91 -13.30 -42.25
N LYS A 102 -32.24 -12.51 -41.23
CA LYS A 102 -31.90 -11.07 -41.19
C LYS A 102 -30.44 -10.84 -40.82
N ILE A 103 -29.92 -11.62 -39.88
CA ILE A 103 -28.54 -11.56 -39.39
C ILE A 103 -27.65 -12.61 -40.09
N ALA A 104 -28.27 -13.55 -40.82
CA ALA A 104 -27.64 -14.75 -41.37
C ALA A 104 -27.03 -15.69 -40.30
N ASP A 105 -27.51 -15.57 -39.06
CA ASP A 105 -27.00 -16.28 -37.87
C ASP A 105 -28.06 -17.25 -37.30
N TYR A 106 -27.71 -17.99 -36.26
CA TYR A 106 -28.62 -18.87 -35.52
C TYR A 106 -28.94 -18.30 -34.13
N VAL A 107 -30.20 -18.37 -33.74
CA VAL A 107 -30.72 -17.87 -32.45
C VAL A 107 -31.22 -19.04 -31.62
N VAL A 108 -30.75 -19.15 -30.38
CA VAL A 108 -31.28 -20.15 -29.42
C VAL A 108 -32.56 -19.59 -28.80
N VAL A 109 -33.62 -20.41 -28.74
CA VAL A 109 -34.96 -19.97 -28.31
C VAL A 109 -35.40 -20.60 -27.00
N GLU A 110 -35.09 -21.89 -26.79
CA GLU A 110 -35.53 -22.64 -25.60
C GLU A 110 -34.43 -23.60 -25.11
N GLY A 111 -34.29 -23.73 -23.79
CA GLY A 111 -33.52 -24.81 -23.12
C GLY A 111 -31.99 -24.71 -23.15
N ALA A 112 -31.44 -23.67 -23.78
CA ALA A 112 -30.01 -23.39 -23.84
C ALA A 112 -29.76 -21.89 -24.12
N ARG A 113 -28.55 -21.43 -23.82
CA ARG A 113 -28.05 -20.07 -24.10
C ARG A 113 -26.77 -20.11 -24.96
N LYS A 114 -26.67 -19.23 -25.95
CA LYS A 114 -25.43 -19.03 -26.75
C LYS A 114 -24.28 -18.68 -25.79
N ARG A 115 -23.10 -19.26 -25.99
CA ARG A 115 -21.91 -18.84 -25.24
C ARG A 115 -21.55 -17.43 -25.67
N ASP A 116 -21.46 -16.52 -24.71
CA ASP A 116 -20.83 -15.22 -24.95
C ASP A 116 -19.31 -15.38 -24.95
N TYR A 117 -18.68 -15.01 -26.07
CA TYR A 117 -17.22 -14.98 -26.24
C TYR A 117 -16.61 -13.62 -25.84
N GLY A 118 -17.38 -12.76 -25.16
CA GLY A 118 -16.99 -11.40 -24.78
C GLY A 118 -17.35 -10.35 -25.84
N PRO A 119 -16.83 -9.11 -25.72
CA PRO A 119 -17.21 -8.02 -26.60
C PRO A 119 -16.69 -8.14 -28.04
N GLY A 120 -15.62 -8.91 -28.29
CA GLY A 120 -14.93 -8.97 -29.60
C GLY A 120 -15.66 -9.72 -30.73
N GLU A 121 -16.76 -10.44 -30.44
CA GLU A 121 -17.53 -11.18 -31.45
C GLU A 121 -18.92 -10.57 -31.72
N LYS A 122 -19.42 -9.70 -30.82
CA LYS A 122 -20.76 -9.10 -30.94
C LYS A 122 -20.71 -7.85 -31.82
N SER A 123 -20.82 -8.05 -33.14
CA SER A 123 -20.96 -7.06 -34.21
C SER A 123 -19.74 -6.17 -34.48
N ALA A 124 -19.45 -5.93 -35.77
CA ALA A 124 -18.48 -4.91 -36.20
C ALA A 124 -18.95 -3.48 -35.84
N ASP A 125 -20.23 -3.33 -35.52
CA ASP A 125 -20.89 -2.09 -35.10
C ASP A 125 -20.70 -1.77 -33.60
N ALA A 126 -20.10 -2.67 -32.80
CA ALA A 126 -19.84 -2.48 -31.37
C ALA A 126 -18.37 -2.17 -31.09
N GLU A 127 -17.89 -1.06 -31.66
CA GLU A 127 -16.58 -0.44 -31.46
C GLU A 127 -16.13 -0.54 -29.98
N GLY A 128 -15.10 -1.35 -29.73
CA GLY A 128 -14.85 -1.97 -28.42
C GLY A 128 -14.57 -0.99 -27.28
N ASP A 129 -13.94 0.14 -27.60
CA ASP A 129 -13.47 1.13 -26.64
C ASP A 129 -14.62 1.97 -26.05
N LEU A 130 -15.74 2.07 -26.75
CA LEU A 130 -16.85 2.96 -26.36
C LEU A 130 -17.70 2.45 -25.18
N LYS A 131 -17.44 1.26 -24.62
CA LYS A 131 -18.25 0.72 -23.51
C LYS A 131 -17.93 1.32 -22.14
N PHE A 132 -16.73 1.85 -21.93
CA PHE A 132 -16.36 2.56 -20.70
C PHE A 132 -16.72 4.05 -20.76
N LEU A 133 -17.03 4.56 -21.96
CA LEU A 133 -17.35 5.95 -22.20
C LEU A 133 -18.81 6.27 -21.87
N THR A 134 -19.10 7.49 -21.41
CA THR A 134 -20.48 7.95 -21.19
C THR A 134 -21.20 8.17 -22.53
N GLU A 135 -22.53 8.05 -22.57
CA GLU A 135 -23.29 8.18 -23.83
C GLU A 135 -23.23 9.60 -24.42
N GLU A 136 -23.17 10.62 -23.56
CA GLU A 136 -22.94 12.01 -23.95
C GLU A 136 -21.57 12.19 -24.63
N GLU A 137 -20.54 11.57 -24.08
CA GLU A 137 -19.18 11.68 -24.59
C GLU A 137 -19.00 10.90 -25.90
N LYS A 138 -19.72 9.79 -26.09
CA LYS A 138 -19.89 9.12 -27.40
C LYS A 138 -20.65 9.98 -28.41
N ALA A 139 -21.61 10.80 -27.95
CA ALA A 139 -22.32 11.73 -28.83
C ALA A 139 -21.40 12.89 -29.25
N ARG A 140 -20.64 13.47 -28.31
CA ARG A 140 -19.62 14.49 -28.62
C ARG A 140 -18.57 13.94 -29.60
N ARG A 141 -17.96 12.80 -29.30
CA ARG A 141 -16.97 12.15 -30.20
C ARG A 141 -17.53 11.76 -31.57
N ARG A 142 -18.81 11.40 -31.71
CA ARG A 142 -19.40 11.13 -33.05
C ARG A 142 -19.80 12.38 -33.82
N ASN A 143 -20.17 13.46 -33.13
CA ASN A 143 -20.62 14.70 -33.75
C ASN A 143 -19.47 15.66 -34.08
N ASP A 144 -18.34 15.56 -33.36
CA ASP A 144 -17.15 16.40 -33.58
C ASP A 144 -15.94 15.57 -34.01
N ALA A 145 -15.52 15.77 -35.25
CA ALA A 145 -14.35 15.14 -35.84
C ALA A 145 -13.03 15.66 -35.23
N PHE A 146 -12.99 16.89 -34.69
CA PHE A 146 -11.80 17.45 -34.04
C PHE A 146 -11.56 16.82 -32.67
N ALA A 147 -12.59 16.70 -31.83
CA ALA A 147 -12.47 16.00 -30.53
C ALA A 147 -11.91 14.56 -30.65
N ASN A 148 -12.23 13.85 -31.74
CA ASN A 148 -11.62 12.54 -32.05
C ASN A 148 -10.15 12.63 -32.47
N LEU A 149 -9.78 13.65 -33.24
CA LEU A 149 -8.42 13.87 -33.69
C LEU A 149 -7.51 14.29 -32.51
N GLU A 150 -8.01 15.17 -31.65
CA GLU A 150 -7.38 15.63 -30.42
C GLU A 150 -7.15 14.47 -29.44
N SER A 151 -8.18 13.65 -29.18
CA SER A 151 -8.03 12.41 -28.38
C SER A 151 -6.90 11.54 -28.95
N LYS A 152 -6.91 11.28 -30.26
CA LYS A 152 -5.88 10.50 -30.98
C LYS A 152 -4.52 11.20 -31.13
N ILE A 153 -4.35 12.41 -30.60
CA ILE A 153 -3.06 13.11 -30.45
C ILE A 153 -2.59 12.98 -29.01
N ASP A 154 -3.48 13.19 -28.03
CA ASP A 154 -3.18 12.99 -26.60
C ASP A 154 -2.80 11.54 -26.29
N ASP A 155 -3.52 10.56 -26.85
CA ASP A 155 -3.19 9.14 -26.75
C ASP A 155 -1.73 8.88 -27.20
N LYS A 156 -1.32 9.48 -28.33
CA LYS A 156 0.05 9.36 -28.87
C LYS A 156 1.10 10.10 -28.03
N VAL A 157 0.71 11.12 -27.28
CA VAL A 157 1.59 11.79 -26.31
C VAL A 157 1.76 10.95 -25.04
N VAL A 158 0.70 10.25 -24.62
CA VAL A 158 0.75 9.27 -23.52
C VAL A 158 1.58 8.05 -23.92
N ASP A 159 1.38 7.49 -25.11
CA ASP A 159 2.16 6.36 -25.64
C ASP A 159 3.66 6.66 -25.71
N LYS A 160 4.05 7.88 -26.15
CA LYS A 160 5.45 8.31 -26.17
C LYS A 160 6.06 8.33 -24.76
N LYS A 161 5.40 8.98 -23.80
CA LYS A 161 5.83 9.03 -22.40
C LYS A 161 5.91 7.63 -21.77
N ASN A 162 4.98 6.76 -22.11
CA ASN A 162 4.98 5.36 -21.67
C ASN A 162 6.15 4.57 -22.28
N LYS A 163 6.48 4.79 -23.56
CA LYS A 163 7.63 4.18 -24.23
C LYS A 163 8.95 4.68 -23.65
N GLU A 164 9.11 5.99 -23.49
CA GLU A 164 10.26 6.63 -22.83
C GLU A 164 10.47 6.03 -21.43
N ARG A 165 9.40 5.92 -20.63
CA ARG A 165 9.42 5.26 -19.31
C ARG A 165 9.75 3.77 -19.34
N VAL A 166 9.37 3.03 -20.39
CA VAL A 166 9.74 1.62 -20.56
C VAL A 166 11.22 1.50 -20.94
N GLU A 167 11.76 2.45 -21.70
CA GLU A 167 13.19 2.53 -22.04
C GLU A 167 14.02 2.89 -20.77
N GLU A 168 13.60 3.87 -19.97
CA GLU A 168 14.19 4.15 -18.64
C GLU A 168 14.23 2.89 -17.74
N LEU A 169 13.13 2.13 -17.68
CA LEU A 169 13.04 0.90 -16.90
C LEU A 169 13.90 -0.23 -17.47
N TYR A 170 14.09 -0.28 -18.80
CA TYR A 170 14.99 -1.24 -19.44
C TYR A 170 16.46 -0.95 -19.11
N ASP A 171 16.88 0.32 -19.19
CA ASP A 171 18.23 0.76 -18.83
C ASP A 171 18.55 0.46 -17.34
N ILE A 172 17.59 0.70 -16.44
CA ILE A 172 17.69 0.30 -15.03
C ILE A 172 17.77 -1.24 -14.88
N SER A 173 17.09 -1.99 -15.75
CA SER A 173 17.14 -3.46 -15.75
C SER A 173 18.46 -4.02 -16.27
N GLU A 174 19.21 -3.30 -17.13
CA GLU A 174 20.53 -3.75 -17.60
C GLU A 174 21.53 -3.97 -16.45
N VAL A 175 21.36 -3.25 -15.32
CA VAL A 175 22.15 -3.43 -14.09
C VAL A 175 21.98 -4.85 -13.50
N TRP A 176 20.91 -5.57 -13.88
CA TRP A 176 20.61 -6.94 -13.47
C TRP A 176 21.02 -8.01 -14.51
N ARG A 177 21.68 -7.60 -15.61
CA ARG A 177 22.15 -8.51 -16.69
C ARG A 177 23.20 -9.52 -16.21
N ASP A 178 24.02 -9.16 -15.21
CA ASP A 178 24.91 -10.10 -14.52
C ASP A 178 24.33 -10.51 -13.14
N PRO A 179 23.85 -11.76 -12.99
CA PRO A 179 23.31 -12.23 -11.72
C PRO A 179 24.40 -12.44 -10.65
N TYR A 180 25.66 -12.65 -11.01
CA TYR A 180 26.76 -12.79 -10.04
C TYR A 180 27.02 -11.46 -9.35
N ASP A 181 27.15 -10.39 -10.13
CA ASP A 181 27.56 -9.07 -9.62
C ASP A 181 26.48 -8.45 -8.72
N VAL A 182 25.19 -8.59 -9.09
CA VAL A 182 24.09 -8.17 -8.20
C VAL A 182 24.04 -9.03 -6.92
N ASN A 183 24.22 -10.34 -7.01
CA ASN A 183 24.30 -11.20 -5.82
C ASN A 183 25.48 -10.81 -4.92
N ALA A 184 26.62 -10.42 -5.48
CA ALA A 184 27.78 -9.95 -4.72
C ALA A 184 27.48 -8.63 -3.99
N ARG A 185 26.88 -7.64 -4.68
CA ARG A 185 26.45 -6.35 -4.10
C ARG A 185 25.43 -6.56 -2.97
N LEU A 186 24.41 -7.40 -3.18
CA LEU A 186 23.39 -7.74 -2.18
C LEU A 186 24.01 -8.44 -0.96
N ARG A 187 24.85 -9.47 -1.18
CA ARG A 187 25.55 -10.20 -0.11
C ARG A 187 26.51 -9.30 0.68
N LYS A 188 27.13 -8.29 0.06
CA LYS A 188 27.97 -7.30 0.74
C LYS A 188 27.16 -6.51 1.77
N GLY A 189 26.02 -5.94 1.38
CA GLY A 189 25.15 -5.17 2.30
C GLY A 189 24.65 -6.00 3.49
N PHE A 190 24.28 -7.27 3.27
CA PHE A 190 23.91 -8.17 4.37
C PHE A 190 25.09 -8.55 5.28
N ARG A 191 26.31 -8.70 4.75
CA ARG A 191 27.53 -8.93 5.55
C ARG A 191 27.90 -7.71 6.40
N GLU A 192 27.69 -6.51 5.89
CA GLU A 192 27.93 -5.26 6.61
C GLU A 192 26.92 -5.08 7.74
N LYS A 193 25.61 -5.25 7.48
CA LYS A 193 24.56 -5.24 8.53
C LYS A 193 24.82 -6.28 9.61
N ARG A 194 25.17 -7.52 9.25
CA ARG A 194 25.49 -8.59 10.22
C ARG A 194 26.68 -8.24 11.12
N LYS A 195 27.71 -7.56 10.59
CA LYS A 195 28.86 -7.10 11.40
C LYS A 195 28.49 -6.00 12.40
N VAL A 196 27.51 -5.16 12.06
CA VAL A 196 26.96 -4.15 12.99
C VAL A 196 26.17 -4.86 14.09
N TRP A 197 25.20 -5.71 13.74
CA TRP A 197 24.42 -6.46 14.73
C TRP A 197 25.29 -7.28 15.69
N GLN A 198 26.28 -8.03 15.18
CA GLN A 198 27.23 -8.78 16.03
C GLN A 198 28.12 -7.91 16.92
N ARG A 199 28.36 -6.64 16.54
CA ARG A 199 29.08 -5.69 17.38
C ARG A 199 28.18 -5.20 18.52
N ASP A 200 26.92 -4.91 18.20
CA ASP A 200 25.96 -4.33 19.12
C ASP A 200 25.45 -5.38 20.13
N GLU A 201 25.17 -6.61 19.67
CA GLU A 201 24.96 -7.81 20.50
C GLU A 201 26.11 -8.01 21.50
N ARG A 202 27.37 -7.94 21.04
CA ARG A 202 28.55 -8.08 21.90
C ARG A 202 28.73 -6.92 22.87
N GLN A 203 28.25 -5.72 22.54
CA GLN A 203 28.22 -4.59 23.48
C GLN A 203 27.14 -4.80 24.55
N LYS A 204 25.95 -5.29 24.17
CA LYS A 204 24.89 -5.67 25.11
C LYS A 204 25.34 -6.79 26.05
N GLU A 205 25.85 -7.90 25.53
CA GLU A 205 26.41 -9.01 26.32
C GLU A 205 27.53 -8.51 27.24
N GLY A 206 28.40 -7.63 26.74
CA GLY A 206 29.48 -7.00 27.50
C GLY A 206 29.03 -6.00 28.57
N LEU A 207 27.82 -5.45 28.49
CA LEU A 207 27.17 -4.68 29.56
C LEU A 207 26.47 -5.61 30.56
N GLN A 208 25.72 -6.57 30.03
CA GLN A 208 24.99 -7.58 30.79
C GLN A 208 25.91 -8.33 31.77
N ASN A 209 27.07 -8.80 31.30
CA ASN A 209 28.08 -9.47 32.11
C ASN A 209 28.80 -8.54 33.12
N LYS A 210 28.93 -7.23 32.84
CA LYS A 210 29.55 -6.27 33.78
C LYS A 210 28.63 -5.91 34.95
N PHE A 211 27.32 -5.91 34.71
CA PHE A 211 26.31 -5.57 35.70
C PHE A 211 25.54 -6.80 36.23
N SER A 212 25.96 -8.01 35.84
CA SER A 212 25.33 -9.29 36.20
C SER A 212 23.81 -9.34 35.95
N LEU A 213 23.34 -8.72 34.86
CA LEU A 213 21.92 -8.58 34.57
C LEU A 213 21.36 -9.85 33.91
N GLY A 214 20.40 -10.52 34.57
CA GLY A 214 19.69 -11.67 34.00
C GLY A 214 18.64 -11.31 32.93
N ILE A 215 18.80 -10.20 32.21
CA ILE A 215 17.76 -9.56 31.39
C ILE A 215 18.34 -9.16 30.03
N GLU A 216 17.59 -9.41 28.95
CA GLU A 216 17.91 -8.97 27.60
C GLU A 216 17.90 -7.44 27.49
N ILE A 217 18.97 -6.87 26.94
CA ILE A 217 19.11 -5.41 26.78
C ILE A 217 18.49 -4.97 25.46
N ALA A 218 17.51 -4.05 25.54
CA ALA A 218 16.85 -3.45 24.37
C ALA A 218 17.81 -2.62 23.49
N ASP A 219 17.37 -2.24 22.30
CA ASP A 219 18.13 -1.33 21.43
C ASP A 219 18.08 0.12 21.96
N GLU A 220 19.17 0.86 21.77
CA GLU A 220 19.26 2.27 22.21
C GLU A 220 18.35 3.18 21.37
N THR A 221 17.27 3.68 21.97
CA THR A 221 16.40 4.69 21.34
C THR A 221 16.99 6.08 21.51
N GLU A 222 16.85 6.95 20.50
CA GLU A 222 17.39 8.32 20.52
C GLU A 222 16.89 9.15 21.72
N GLY A 223 15.62 8.99 22.09
CA GLY A 223 15.03 9.64 23.27
C GLY A 223 15.69 9.22 24.59
N ASP A 224 16.18 7.98 24.69
CA ASP A 224 16.84 7.48 25.90
C ASP A 224 18.30 7.91 25.96
N ARG A 225 18.99 8.01 24.81
CA ARG A 225 20.29 8.69 24.69
C ARG A 225 20.20 10.15 25.17
N ILE A 226 19.17 10.88 24.74
CA ILE A 226 18.95 12.28 25.15
C ILE A 226 18.70 12.35 26.66
N ARG A 227 17.81 11.52 27.21
CA ARG A 227 17.56 11.46 28.67
C ARG A 227 18.84 11.15 29.47
N ALA A 228 19.59 10.13 29.07
CA ALA A 228 20.84 9.75 29.72
C ALA A 228 21.91 10.87 29.65
N SER A 229 21.91 11.69 28.58
CA SER A 229 22.80 12.85 28.46
C SER A 229 22.40 14.06 29.31
N ILE A 230 21.19 14.07 29.88
CA ILE A 230 20.67 15.12 30.78
C ILE A 230 20.80 14.71 32.25
N THR A 231 20.92 13.42 32.55
CA THR A 231 21.07 12.90 33.92
C THR A 231 22.53 12.86 34.37
N ASP A 232 22.99 13.91 35.03
CA ASP A 232 24.25 13.91 35.76
C ASP A 232 24.17 13.03 37.02
N PHE A 233 24.96 11.96 37.07
CA PHE A 233 25.11 11.12 38.26
C PHE A 233 26.32 11.57 39.08
N ALA A 234 26.08 12.06 40.30
CA ALA A 234 27.14 12.43 41.24
C ALA A 234 28.10 11.25 41.48
N THR A 235 29.41 11.48 41.25
CA THR A 235 30.40 10.39 41.28
C THR A 235 30.55 9.80 42.68
N ALA A 236 30.74 8.48 42.77
CA ALA A 236 30.71 7.74 44.03
C ALA A 236 31.91 7.99 44.99
N GLY A 237 32.70 9.04 44.76
CA GLY A 237 33.71 9.54 45.69
C GLY A 237 33.21 10.62 46.66
N GLU A 238 32.15 11.35 46.31
CA GLU A 238 31.69 12.54 47.06
C GLU A 238 30.52 12.24 48.01
N ARG A 239 30.57 11.08 48.70
CA ARG A 239 29.59 10.71 49.75
C ARG A 239 30.11 10.92 51.17
N HIS A 240 30.79 12.05 51.39
CA HIS A 240 31.03 12.55 52.74
C HIS A 240 31.14 14.07 52.78
N GLY A 241 30.23 14.72 53.51
CA GLY A 241 30.53 16.03 54.08
C GLY A 241 30.12 17.28 53.31
N ASP A 242 29.08 17.28 52.46
CA ASP A 242 28.20 18.45 52.41
C ASP A 242 26.77 18.12 51.96
N SER A 243 25.78 18.42 52.82
CA SER A 243 24.35 18.35 52.48
C SER A 243 23.79 19.72 52.09
N GLN A 244 24.50 20.82 52.38
CA GLN A 244 24.06 22.19 52.14
C GLN A 244 24.29 22.57 50.67
N VAL A 245 25.35 22.09 50.03
CA VAL A 245 25.65 22.38 48.61
C VAL A 245 24.49 21.99 47.66
N ALA A 246 23.70 20.98 48.02
CA ALA A 246 22.48 20.61 47.27
C ALA A 246 21.33 21.62 47.44
N GLU A 247 21.25 22.30 48.59
CA GLU A 247 20.23 23.32 48.90
C GLU A 247 20.52 24.66 48.20
N TRP A 248 21.78 24.93 47.86
CA TRP A 248 22.21 26.18 47.21
C TRP A 248 22.14 26.20 45.67
N GLN A 249 21.74 25.10 45.02
CA GLN A 249 21.52 25.10 43.56
C GLN A 249 20.13 25.66 43.19
N PRO A 250 20.03 26.60 42.24
CA PRO A 250 18.74 27.14 41.83
C PRO A 250 17.93 26.10 41.04
N LEU A 251 16.71 25.80 41.50
CA LEU A 251 15.72 24.97 40.79
C LEU A 251 15.47 25.42 39.35
N PHE A 252 15.64 26.72 39.09
CA PHE A 252 15.72 27.29 37.75
C PHE A 252 17.11 27.88 37.53
N ALA A 253 18.09 27.00 37.30
CA ALA A 253 19.31 27.42 36.65
C ALA A 253 18.96 27.86 35.22
N GLU A 254 18.99 29.16 34.96
CA GLU A 254 19.03 29.66 33.59
C GLU A 254 20.32 29.16 32.94
N SER A 255 20.22 28.00 32.30
CA SER A 255 21.20 27.59 31.31
C SER A 255 21.15 28.62 30.20
N ASN A 256 22.08 29.58 30.27
CA ASN A 256 22.49 30.33 29.10
C ASN A 256 23.04 29.30 28.12
N VAL A 257 22.16 28.78 27.26
CA VAL A 257 22.50 27.79 26.24
C VAL A 257 23.33 28.49 25.17
N THR A 258 24.60 28.70 25.50
CA THR A 258 25.67 28.78 24.52
C THR A 258 25.71 27.43 23.83
N ARG A 259 24.81 27.24 22.85
CA ARG A 259 24.99 26.29 21.75
C ARG A 259 26.44 26.39 21.32
N ALA A 260 27.07 25.26 21.02
CA ALA A 260 28.49 25.20 20.68
C ALA A 260 28.77 25.86 19.31
N ALA A 261 28.72 27.20 19.27
CA ALA A 261 29.28 28.01 18.23
C ALA A 261 30.80 27.81 18.27
N GLU A 262 31.36 27.44 17.12
CA GLU A 262 32.71 26.89 16.99
C GLU A 262 33.76 27.85 17.57
N THR A 263 34.31 27.50 18.74
CA THR A 263 35.34 28.32 19.38
C THR A 263 36.66 28.17 18.62
N LYS A 264 36.98 29.19 17.82
CA LYS A 264 38.28 29.36 17.14
C LYS A 264 39.44 29.07 18.11
N PRO A 265 40.54 28.41 17.66
CA PRO A 265 41.57 27.91 18.55
C PRO A 265 42.29 29.04 19.30
N VAL A 266 41.98 29.18 20.59
CA VAL A 266 42.67 30.06 21.53
C VAL A 266 44.10 29.52 21.75
N PRO A 267 45.15 30.37 21.77
CA PRO A 267 46.53 29.90 21.90
C PRO A 267 46.78 29.08 23.17
N ARG A 268 47.74 28.16 23.08
CA ARG A 268 48.13 27.21 24.13
C ARG A 268 48.71 27.92 25.36
N LYS A 269 47.84 28.34 26.28
CA LYS A 269 48.23 28.87 27.61
C LYS A 269 49.04 27.85 28.39
N LEU A 270 49.97 28.33 29.21
CA LEU A 270 50.82 27.46 30.03
C LEU A 270 49.98 26.72 31.08
N LYS A 271 50.40 25.51 31.47
CA LYS A 271 49.68 24.69 32.47
C LYS A 271 49.53 25.41 33.82
N SER A 272 50.43 26.32 34.15
CA SER A 272 50.35 27.23 35.31
C SER A 272 49.22 28.25 35.17
N GLU A 273 49.09 28.90 34.00
CA GLU A 273 48.03 29.88 33.73
C GLU A 273 46.64 29.24 33.70
N LEU A 274 46.53 28.02 33.16
CA LEU A 274 45.28 27.26 33.18
C LEU A 274 44.85 26.92 34.61
N LYS A 275 45.79 26.46 35.46
CA LYS A 275 45.53 26.26 36.89
C LYS A 275 45.18 27.57 37.61
N ALA A 276 45.83 28.67 37.29
CA ALA A 276 45.52 29.99 37.85
C ALA A 276 44.16 30.55 37.39
N ALA A 277 43.74 30.24 36.16
CA ALA A 277 42.41 30.58 35.66
C ALA A 277 41.32 29.70 36.32
N GLN A 278 41.61 28.41 36.54
CA GLN A 278 40.73 27.50 37.29
C GLN A 278 40.59 27.95 38.75
N SER A 279 41.68 28.24 39.45
CA SER A 279 41.61 28.72 40.85
C SER A 279 40.88 30.06 40.98
N ARG A 280 41.08 30.99 40.03
CA ARG A 280 40.29 32.23 39.95
C ARG A 280 38.80 31.98 39.74
N LYS A 281 38.41 31.02 38.89
CA LYS A 281 37.00 30.63 38.69
C LYS A 281 36.40 29.98 39.95
N MET A 282 37.12 29.08 40.60
CA MET A 282 36.67 28.46 41.86
C MET A 282 36.50 29.51 42.97
N LEU A 283 37.49 30.41 43.12
CA LEU A 283 37.43 31.52 44.08
C LEU A 283 36.28 32.49 43.78
N GLN A 284 36.00 32.78 42.50
CA GLN A 284 34.84 33.57 42.10
C GLN A 284 33.51 32.87 42.46
N GLY A 285 33.42 31.55 42.26
CA GLY A 285 32.27 30.74 42.67
C GLY A 285 32.04 30.80 44.18
N VAL A 286 33.09 30.56 44.97
CA VAL A 286 33.04 30.61 46.45
C VAL A 286 32.71 32.01 46.96
N ILE A 287 33.22 33.08 46.32
CA ILE A 287 32.81 34.45 46.66
C ILE A 287 31.33 34.65 46.37
N ILE A 288 30.82 34.26 45.20
CA ILE A 288 29.40 34.41 44.84
C ILE A 288 28.50 33.62 45.81
N GLN A 289 28.88 32.39 46.18
CA GLN A 289 28.17 31.57 47.17
C GLN A 289 28.17 32.23 48.55
N ASN A 290 29.34 32.61 49.08
CA ASN A 290 29.45 33.25 50.40
C ASN A 290 28.75 34.62 50.45
N THR A 291 28.82 35.43 49.39
CA THR A 291 28.07 36.69 49.33
C THR A 291 26.56 36.44 49.27
N ARG A 292 26.10 35.45 48.48
CA ARG A 292 24.68 35.11 48.39
C ARG A 292 24.14 34.67 49.74
N ALA A 293 24.83 33.75 50.41
CA ALA A 293 24.48 33.27 51.75
C ALA A 293 24.47 34.39 52.81
N ALA A 294 25.35 35.39 52.69
CA ALA A 294 25.36 36.56 53.58
C ALA A 294 24.29 37.62 53.24
N THR A 295 23.69 37.58 52.04
CA THR A 295 22.65 38.52 51.59
C THR A 295 21.22 37.96 51.67
N ASP A 296 21.04 36.66 51.93
CA ASP A 296 19.72 36.03 51.95
C ASP A 296 18.98 36.26 53.29
N PRO A 297 17.86 37.00 53.31
CA PRO A 297 17.15 37.33 54.54
C PRO A 297 16.40 36.14 55.16
N PHE A 298 16.30 34.99 54.47
CA PHE A 298 15.61 33.80 54.99
C PHE A 298 16.55 32.82 55.71
N MET A 299 17.86 33.03 55.65
CA MET A 299 18.87 32.10 56.21
C MET A 299 19.35 32.45 57.63
N THR A 300 18.91 33.57 58.22
CA THR A 300 19.46 34.09 59.50
C THR A 300 18.95 33.39 60.78
N ASN A 301 18.34 32.20 60.67
CA ASN A 301 17.67 31.48 61.77
C ASN A 301 18.40 30.19 62.21
N SER A 302 19.74 30.19 62.21
CA SER A 302 20.55 29.21 62.94
C SER A 302 21.52 29.92 63.89
N SER A 303 21.44 29.61 65.19
CA SER A 303 22.11 30.37 66.24
C SER A 303 23.40 29.71 66.73
N SER A 304 24.58 30.26 66.41
CA SER A 304 25.73 30.34 67.33
C SER A 304 26.95 31.09 66.78
N SER A 305 27.65 31.79 67.68
CA SER A 305 29.06 32.23 67.60
C SER A 305 29.62 32.76 66.26
N HIS A 306 29.51 34.07 66.03
CA HIS A 306 30.40 34.76 65.09
C HIS A 306 31.83 34.89 65.66
N ALA A 307 32.75 34.06 65.19
CA ALA A 307 34.18 34.33 65.33
C ALA A 307 34.64 35.26 64.18
N THR A 308 35.04 36.50 64.48
CA THR A 308 35.54 37.43 63.48
C THR A 308 37.05 37.26 63.25
N PRO A 309 37.53 37.07 62.00
CA PRO A 309 38.96 37.02 61.72
C PRO A 309 39.57 38.44 61.83
N SER A 310 40.49 38.62 62.76
CA SER A 310 41.10 39.92 63.09
C SER A 310 42.26 40.28 62.15
N PHE A 311 41.96 40.88 61.00
CA PHE A 311 42.99 41.50 60.16
C PHE A 311 43.43 42.85 60.74
N GLY A 312 44.63 42.89 61.31
CA GLY A 312 45.18 44.07 61.96
C GLY A 312 45.64 45.16 60.98
N LEU A 313 44.84 46.22 60.83
CA LEU A 313 45.27 47.49 60.20
C LEU A 313 44.95 48.70 61.11
N LEU A 314 45.79 49.73 61.02
CA LEU A 314 45.79 50.88 61.93
C LEU A 314 44.62 51.85 61.71
N LYS A 315 44.13 52.44 62.81
CA LYS A 315 43.07 53.46 62.81
C LYS A 315 43.56 54.81 62.25
N ARG A 316 42.76 55.45 61.38
CA ARG A 316 42.65 56.93 61.27
C ARG A 316 41.19 57.36 61.53
N LYS A 317 40.96 58.66 61.76
CA LYS A 317 39.99 59.12 62.78
C LYS A 317 39.04 60.25 62.31
N ARG A 318 37.77 59.90 62.04
CA ARG A 318 36.55 60.77 62.10
C ARG A 318 36.47 61.95 61.08
N PRO A 319 35.35 62.72 60.95
CA PRO A 319 34.12 62.85 61.77
C PRO A 319 32.77 62.49 61.08
N ARG A 320 31.65 63.14 61.47
CA ARG A 320 30.24 62.65 61.45
C ARG A 320 29.19 63.79 61.32
N SER A 321 28.10 63.53 60.57
CA SER A 321 26.71 64.06 60.66
C SER A 321 25.79 63.06 59.89
N GLU A 322 24.53 62.69 60.19
CA GLU A 322 23.29 63.41 60.59
C GLU A 322 22.66 64.21 59.42
N ALA A 323 21.35 64.11 59.05
CA ALA A 323 20.16 63.44 59.62
C ALA A 323 19.17 62.99 58.47
N ALA A 324 18.39 61.88 58.53
CA ALA A 324 17.06 61.63 59.15
C ALA A 324 15.79 61.83 58.25
N ASN A 325 14.84 60.87 58.34
CA ASN A 325 13.38 60.92 58.00
C ASN A 325 12.91 61.09 56.53
N LYS A 326 11.70 60.67 56.08
CA LYS A 326 10.79 59.53 56.45
C LYS A 326 9.62 59.41 55.42
N ALA A 327 9.09 58.19 55.22
CA ALA A 327 7.74 57.85 54.67
C ALA A 327 7.41 58.00 53.15
N SER A 328 6.32 57.33 52.76
CA SER A 328 5.68 57.11 51.43
C SER A 328 4.30 57.82 51.38
N PRO A 329 3.26 57.57 50.51
CA PRO A 329 2.98 56.60 49.41
C PRO A 329 2.76 57.33 48.04
N THR A 330 1.99 56.94 47.00
CA THR A 330 1.02 55.85 46.58
C THR A 330 1.17 55.69 45.03
N ALA A 331 1.03 54.54 44.36
CA ALA A 331 -0.10 53.61 44.11
C ALA A 331 -1.19 54.09 43.12
N THR A 332 -1.28 53.44 41.94
CA THR A 332 -2.44 53.12 41.06
C THR A 332 -1.92 52.49 39.73
N ASP A 333 -2.72 51.91 38.84
CA ASP A 333 -3.53 50.67 38.91
C ASP A 333 -4.00 50.29 37.46
N THR A 334 -4.73 49.18 37.27
CA THR A 334 -5.52 48.76 36.08
C THR A 334 -4.82 48.24 34.78
N VAL A 335 -5.45 47.39 33.93
CA VAL A 335 -6.25 46.13 34.13
C VAL A 335 -6.58 45.38 32.80
N HIS A 336 -6.49 44.04 32.78
CA HIS A 336 -7.17 43.02 31.92
C HIS A 336 -7.16 43.08 30.35
N GLU A 337 -7.58 42.07 29.56
CA GLU A 337 -8.19 40.71 29.77
C GLU A 337 -7.71 39.70 28.66
N LYS A 338 -8.24 38.45 28.55
CA LYS A 338 -7.82 37.45 27.52
C LYS A 338 -8.85 36.34 27.17
N SER A 339 -8.75 35.78 25.95
CA SER A 339 -9.41 34.53 25.48
C SER A 339 -8.44 33.73 24.58
N GLU A 340 -8.30 32.38 24.58
CA GLU A 340 -9.21 31.21 24.75
C GLU A 340 -10.12 30.92 23.53
N LYS A 341 -10.48 29.68 23.09
CA LYS A 341 -10.20 28.22 23.33
C LYS A 341 -10.81 27.45 22.11
N LEU A 342 -10.64 26.16 21.74
CA LEU A 342 -9.99 24.90 22.20
C LEU A 342 -8.99 24.40 21.10
N LEU A 343 -8.31 23.23 21.03
CA LEU A 343 -8.34 21.86 21.61
C LEU A 343 -9.31 20.80 20.99
N GLY A 344 -8.81 19.57 20.69
CA GLY A 344 -9.58 18.39 20.24
C GLY A 344 -8.75 17.18 19.76
N GLU A 345 -8.89 16.00 20.40
CA GLU A 345 -8.18 14.74 20.08
C GLU A 345 -9.14 13.58 19.74
N ALA A 346 -8.67 12.58 18.97
CA ALA A 346 -9.28 11.25 18.88
C ALA A 346 -8.27 10.16 18.50
N SER A 347 -8.39 8.96 19.09
CA SER A 347 -7.43 7.85 18.94
C SER A 347 -8.11 6.55 18.45
N LYS A 348 -7.40 5.75 17.64
CA LYS A 348 -7.60 4.30 17.48
C LYS A 348 -6.38 3.62 16.84
N LYS A 349 -6.14 2.35 17.21
CA LYS A 349 -5.05 1.46 16.75
C LYS A 349 -5.56 0.01 16.66
N LYS A 350 -4.74 -0.87 16.08
CA LYS A 350 -4.94 -2.31 15.76
C LYS A 350 -5.78 -2.57 14.50
N THR A 351 -5.53 -3.62 13.70
CA THR A 351 -4.56 -4.74 13.86
C THR A 351 -3.98 -5.17 12.51
N LEU A 352 -2.74 -5.67 12.50
CA LEU A 352 -2.17 -6.44 11.39
C LEU A 352 -2.33 -7.94 11.68
N SER A 353 -2.69 -8.73 10.67
CA SER A 353 -2.78 -10.20 10.75
C SER A 353 -1.62 -10.85 10.01
N THR A 354 -0.70 -11.46 10.75
CA THR A 354 0.39 -12.28 10.18
C THR A 354 -0.13 -13.68 9.85
N SER A 355 -0.18 -14.03 8.57
CA SER A 355 -0.38 -15.42 8.13
C SER A 355 0.91 -16.21 8.33
N LEU A 356 0.90 -17.17 9.24
CA LEU A 356 1.95 -18.20 9.30
C LEU A 356 1.81 -19.10 8.07
N VAL A 357 2.92 -19.52 7.49
CA VAL A 357 2.97 -20.53 6.43
C VAL A 357 3.88 -21.63 6.94
N ASP A 358 3.27 -22.75 7.32
CA ASP A 358 3.99 -23.93 7.77
C ASP A 358 4.66 -24.60 6.56
N TYR A 359 5.94 -24.93 6.71
CA TYR A 359 6.74 -25.65 5.72
C TYR A 359 6.84 -27.11 6.18
N ASP A 360 5.89 -27.95 5.75
CA ASP A 360 6.06 -29.39 5.81
C ASP A 360 7.22 -29.83 4.90
N SER A 361 7.90 -30.92 5.29
CA SER A 361 9.12 -31.40 4.64
C SER A 361 9.02 -32.90 4.37
N ASP A 362 9.02 -33.25 3.09
CA ASP A 362 9.24 -34.59 2.50
C ASP A 362 10.29 -34.46 1.36
#